data_AF-A0AAJ4XNX5-F1
#
_entry.id   AF-A0AAJ4XNX5-F1
#
_cell.length_a   1.000
_cell.length_b   1.000
_cell.length_c   1.000
_cell.angle_alpha   90.00
_cell.angle_beta   90.00
_cell.angle_gamma   90.00
#
_symmetry.space_group_name_H-M   'P 1'
#
loop_
_entity.id
_entity.type
_entity.pdbx_description
1 polymer ?
#
loop_
_entity_poly.entity_id
_entity_poly.type
_entity_poly.pdbx_seq_one_letter_code
_entity_poly.pdbx_strand_id
1 'polypeptide(L)'
;MFFLVCFRLCVLTLAVITPSLAVVPTRYGVKITHPQLVIFRPDDTLRPVHQHSIGSTYPDLIFHGDEPVFYPREGSSSSVRASRNGVSPSEYYLSELQRGIADFGKIHVVGNPDKGEHPLTIIKGGDGSVVIRDAERAVQQRATQIHSIHQTFGRTAAIVAFGSKLDKAGKKGILGRRKSAPIWKTVQSTDAVSGELGYNAVNALLNEQRHVRFRRSDGRELWIRLRPDGSREAKMFESSLEPAFRVHP
;
A
#
# COMPACT_ATOMS: atom_id res chain seq x y z
N MET A 1 -40.05 -78.29 -1.47
CA MET A 1 -39.38 -78.23 -0.16
C MET A 1 -38.07 -77.47 -0.34
N PHE A 2 -37.94 -76.33 0.35
CA PHE A 2 -36.73 -75.55 0.69
C PHE A 2 -35.81 -74.99 -0.43
N PHE A 3 -35.93 -73.69 -0.76
CA PHE A 3 -35.19 -72.51 -0.22
C PHE A 3 -33.74 -72.43 -0.77
N LEU A 4 -33.38 -71.61 -1.77
CA LEU A 4 -33.24 -70.13 -1.81
C LEU A 4 -32.10 -69.60 -0.92
N VAL A 5 -30.90 -69.38 -1.49
CA VAL A 5 -29.91 -68.38 -1.03
C VAL A 5 -29.12 -67.85 -2.23
N CYS A 6 -29.63 -66.80 -2.87
CA CYS A 6 -28.81 -65.93 -3.71
C CYS A 6 -28.17 -64.87 -2.80
N PHE A 7 -26.83 -64.84 -2.77
CA PHE A 7 -26.06 -63.77 -2.11
C PHE A 7 -26.28 -62.45 -2.87
N ARG A 8 -27.21 -61.62 -2.38
CA ARG A 8 -27.24 -60.19 -2.71
C ARG A 8 -26.31 -59.46 -1.76
N LEU A 9 -25.21 -58.94 -2.30
CA LEU A 9 -24.35 -57.98 -1.61
C LEU A 9 -25.18 -56.72 -1.32
N CYS A 10 -25.37 -56.46 -0.04
CA CYS A 10 -25.95 -55.23 0.49
C CYS A 10 -24.80 -54.23 0.64
N VAL A 11 -24.74 -53.22 -0.22
CA VAL A 11 -23.92 -52.01 0.00
C VAL A 11 -24.89 -50.84 0.08
N LEU A 12 -25.19 -50.44 1.32
CA LEU A 12 -26.05 -49.32 1.64
C LEU A 12 -25.21 -48.04 1.75
N THR A 13 -25.63 -47.01 1.02
CA THR A 13 -25.55 -45.57 1.33
C THR A 13 -24.21 -44.89 1.59
N LEU A 14 -23.77 -44.11 0.60
CA LEU A 14 -23.40 -42.71 0.84
C LEU A 14 -23.94 -41.85 -0.32
N ALA A 15 -25.04 -41.15 -0.07
CA ALA A 15 -25.56 -40.12 -0.97
C ALA A 15 -24.62 -38.92 -0.90
N VAL A 16 -23.70 -38.81 -1.86
CA VAL A 16 -23.02 -37.54 -2.14
C VAL A 16 -23.94 -36.75 -3.06
N ILE A 17 -24.60 -35.75 -2.49
CA ILE A 17 -25.30 -34.70 -3.23
C ILE A 17 -24.24 -33.95 -4.02
N THR A 18 -24.06 -34.32 -5.28
CA THR A 18 -23.35 -33.50 -6.27
C THR A 18 -24.39 -32.58 -6.91
N PRO A 19 -24.23 -31.25 -6.88
CA PRO A 19 -25.07 -30.39 -7.69
C PRO A 19 -24.78 -30.69 -9.17
N SER A 20 -25.84 -31.01 -9.89
CA SER A 20 -25.84 -31.33 -11.31
C SER A 20 -25.17 -30.22 -12.13
N LEU A 21 -24.10 -30.55 -12.84
CA LEU A 21 -23.69 -29.80 -14.02
C LEU A 21 -24.38 -30.44 -15.21
N ALA A 22 -25.42 -29.77 -15.72
CA ALA A 22 -25.98 -30.10 -17.02
C ALA A 22 -24.90 -29.84 -18.08
N VAL A 23 -24.32 -30.92 -18.60
CA VAL A 23 -23.36 -30.86 -19.71
C VAL A 23 -24.17 -30.74 -21.00
N VAL A 24 -24.21 -29.54 -21.57
CA VAL A 24 -24.70 -29.34 -22.94
C VAL A 24 -23.51 -29.54 -23.89
N PRO A 25 -23.51 -30.57 -24.75
CA PRO A 25 -22.44 -30.77 -25.70
C PRO A 25 -22.61 -29.80 -26.87
N THR A 26 -21.69 -28.86 -27.03
CA THR A 26 -21.56 -28.08 -28.27
C THR A 26 -20.27 -28.46 -28.98
N ARG A 27 -20.32 -28.50 -30.32
CA ARG A 27 -19.27 -28.95 -31.25
C ARG A 27 -18.03 -28.03 -31.34
N TYR A 28 -17.87 -27.09 -30.42
CA TYR A 28 -16.67 -26.28 -30.30
C TYR A 28 -16.28 -26.23 -28.82
N GLY A 29 -15.00 -26.45 -28.57
CA GLY A 29 -14.42 -26.77 -27.26
C GLY A 29 -15.01 -26.05 -26.06
N VAL A 30 -15.14 -26.81 -24.98
CA VAL A 30 -15.60 -26.39 -23.65
C VAL A 30 -14.90 -25.09 -23.22
N LYS A 31 -15.63 -23.98 -23.26
CA LYS A 31 -15.18 -22.70 -22.70
C LYS A 31 -15.43 -22.71 -21.20
N ILE A 32 -14.49 -23.28 -20.44
CA ILE A 32 -14.42 -23.01 -19.01
C ILE A 32 -13.93 -21.56 -18.88
N THR A 33 -14.85 -20.62 -18.73
CA THR A 33 -14.51 -19.22 -18.54
C THR A 33 -14.09 -19.02 -17.09
N HIS A 34 -12.88 -19.48 -16.73
CA HIS A 34 -12.17 -18.92 -15.59
C HIS A 34 -11.90 -17.44 -15.91
N PRO A 35 -12.15 -16.48 -14.99
CA PRO A 35 -11.68 -15.12 -15.18
C PRO A 35 -10.17 -15.20 -15.37
N GLN A 36 -9.70 -14.77 -16.53
CA GLN A 36 -8.31 -14.89 -16.91
C GLN A 36 -7.44 -14.26 -15.83
N LEU A 37 -6.54 -15.07 -15.28
CA LEU A 37 -5.50 -14.62 -14.37
C LEU A 37 -4.62 -13.68 -15.20
N VAL A 38 -4.83 -12.37 -15.05
CA VAL A 38 -4.05 -11.39 -15.81
C VAL A 38 -2.63 -11.41 -15.27
N ILE A 39 -1.74 -12.07 -16.00
CA ILE A 39 -0.32 -12.07 -15.70
C ILE A 39 0.17 -10.66 -16.01
N PHE A 40 0.54 -9.90 -14.99
CA PHE A 40 1.18 -8.60 -15.15
C PHE A 40 2.43 -8.77 -16.02
N ARG A 41 2.45 -8.12 -17.19
CA ARG A 41 3.60 -8.05 -18.09
C ARG A 41 4.07 -6.60 -18.16
N PRO A 42 5.35 -6.30 -17.88
CA PRO A 42 5.89 -4.96 -18.05
C PRO A 42 5.74 -4.53 -19.50
N ASP A 43 5.53 -3.24 -19.70
CA ASP A 43 5.63 -2.66 -21.03
C ASP A 43 7.12 -2.48 -21.37
N ASP A 44 7.61 -3.22 -22.36
CA ASP A 44 9.00 -3.19 -22.80
C ASP A 44 9.36 -1.94 -23.62
N THR A 45 8.36 -1.13 -24.00
CA THR A 45 8.59 0.15 -24.69
C THR A 45 8.90 1.29 -23.72
N LEU A 46 8.55 1.13 -22.43
CA LEU A 46 8.79 2.15 -21.41
C LEU A 46 10.28 2.19 -21.04
N ARG A 47 10.89 3.37 -21.22
CA ARG A 47 12.27 3.63 -20.80
C ARG A 47 12.30 4.18 -19.38
N PRO A 48 13.28 3.74 -18.56
CA PRO A 48 13.45 4.27 -17.21
C PRO A 48 13.67 5.78 -17.21
N VAL A 49 13.02 6.46 -16.26
CA VAL A 49 13.33 7.86 -15.93
C VAL A 49 14.73 7.96 -15.32
N HIS A 50 15.43 9.08 -15.56
CA HIS A 50 16.72 9.31 -14.93
C HIS A 50 16.60 9.36 -13.40
N GLN A 51 17.43 8.61 -12.69
CA GLN A 51 17.36 8.43 -11.23
C GLN A 51 17.27 9.75 -10.44
N HIS A 52 17.96 10.81 -10.87
CA HIS A 52 17.94 12.11 -10.20
C HIS A 52 16.59 12.84 -10.29
N SER A 53 15.70 12.42 -11.19
CA SER A 53 14.38 13.02 -11.41
C SER A 53 13.23 12.22 -10.79
N ILE A 54 13.53 11.12 -10.09
CA ILE A 54 12.52 10.27 -9.44
C ILE A 54 11.66 11.07 -8.45
N GLY A 55 12.29 11.86 -7.57
CA GLY A 55 11.58 12.60 -6.53
C GLY A 55 10.64 13.68 -7.06
N SER A 56 11.01 14.33 -8.17
CA SER A 56 10.18 15.34 -8.84
C SER A 56 9.12 14.73 -9.76
N THR A 57 9.39 13.56 -10.34
CA THR A 57 8.46 12.84 -11.22
C THR A 57 7.36 12.14 -10.42
N TYR A 58 7.69 11.67 -9.22
CA TYR A 58 6.80 10.94 -8.33
C TYR A 58 6.62 11.64 -6.99
N PRO A 59 6.16 12.90 -6.98
CA PRO A 59 6.09 13.67 -5.75
C PRO A 59 5.02 13.12 -4.80
N ASP A 60 3.99 12.45 -5.32
CA ASP A 60 2.85 11.94 -4.55
C ASP A 60 2.90 10.42 -4.30
N LEU A 61 3.99 9.75 -4.71
CA LEU A 61 4.21 8.35 -4.37
C LEU A 61 4.80 8.18 -2.97
N ILE A 62 4.45 7.06 -2.37
CA ILE A 62 4.96 6.60 -1.09
C ILE A 62 6.11 5.62 -1.35
N PHE A 63 7.13 5.65 -0.49
CA PHE A 63 8.34 4.84 -0.66
C PHE A 63 8.67 4.01 0.58
N HIS A 64 9.25 2.83 0.34
CA HIS A 64 10.02 2.05 1.32
C HIS A 64 11.43 1.92 0.77
N GLY A 65 12.43 2.43 1.49
CA GLY A 65 13.77 2.58 0.91
C GLY A 65 13.73 3.52 -0.29
N ASP A 66 14.17 3.01 -1.44
CA ASP A 66 14.13 3.70 -2.74
C ASP A 66 13.07 3.08 -3.68
N GLU A 67 12.26 2.14 -3.18
CA GLU A 67 11.22 1.45 -3.94
C GLU A 67 9.82 2.05 -3.70
N PRO A 68 9.03 2.29 -4.75
CA PRO A 68 7.69 2.86 -4.61
C PRO A 68 6.70 1.81 -4.09
N VAL A 69 5.72 2.31 -3.34
CA VAL A 69 4.64 1.54 -2.72
C VAL A 69 3.32 2.03 -3.28
N PHE A 70 2.65 1.19 -4.08
CA PHE A 70 1.38 1.49 -4.72
C PHE A 70 0.22 0.98 -3.88
N TYR A 71 -0.81 1.83 -3.76
CA TYR A 71 -2.05 1.54 -3.05
C TYR A 71 -3.19 1.34 -4.05
N PRO A 72 -4.21 0.53 -3.71
CA PRO A 72 -5.33 0.30 -4.59
C PRO A 72 -6.15 1.58 -4.71
N ARG A 73 -6.88 1.72 -5.82
CA ARG A 73 -7.71 2.90 -6.06
C ARG A 73 -8.83 3.02 -5.01
N GLU A 74 -9.04 4.21 -4.47
CA GLU A 74 -10.17 4.48 -3.58
C GLU A 74 -11.50 4.10 -4.28
N GLY A 75 -12.32 3.30 -3.60
CA GLY A 75 -13.58 2.79 -4.14
C GLY A 75 -13.48 1.50 -4.98
N SER A 76 -12.29 0.91 -5.16
CA SER A 76 -12.20 -0.41 -5.81
C SER A 76 -12.75 -1.50 -4.88
N SER A 77 -13.90 -2.09 -5.23
CA SER A 77 -14.56 -3.12 -4.42
C SER A 77 -13.89 -4.49 -4.46
N SER A 78 -12.97 -4.72 -5.39
CA SER A 78 -12.36 -6.02 -5.57
C SER A 78 -11.26 -6.29 -4.55
N SER A 79 -11.10 -7.57 -4.22
CA SER A 79 -10.07 -8.03 -3.32
C SER A 79 -8.80 -8.30 -4.12
N VAL A 80 -7.66 -7.79 -3.66
CA VAL A 80 -6.39 -8.47 -3.94
C VAL A 80 -6.48 -9.78 -3.18
N ARG A 81 -7.24 -10.75 -3.70
CA ARG A 81 -6.94 -12.14 -3.40
C ARG A 81 -5.51 -12.27 -3.85
N ALA A 82 -4.60 -12.29 -2.88
CA ALA A 82 -3.21 -12.62 -3.02
C ALA A 82 -3.13 -14.04 -3.60
N SER A 83 -3.47 -14.15 -4.87
CA SER A 83 -3.15 -15.29 -5.68
C SER A 83 -1.67 -15.11 -5.91
N ARG A 84 -0.88 -16.12 -5.54
CA ARG A 84 0.56 -16.22 -5.78
C ARG A 84 0.98 -15.86 -7.23
N ASN A 85 0.02 -15.74 -8.14
CA ASN A 85 0.22 -15.67 -9.58
C ASN A 85 -0.29 -14.38 -10.24
N GLY A 86 -0.85 -13.38 -9.54
CA GLY A 86 -1.29 -12.16 -10.23
C GLY A 86 -1.78 -10.99 -9.39
N VAL A 87 -1.56 -9.79 -9.91
CA VAL A 87 -2.17 -8.53 -9.46
C VAL A 87 -3.21 -8.16 -10.51
N SER A 88 -4.47 -7.95 -10.10
CA SER A 88 -5.51 -7.54 -11.05
C SER A 88 -5.28 -6.10 -11.51
N PRO A 89 -5.10 -5.83 -12.82
CA PRO A 89 -4.92 -4.48 -13.33
C PRO A 89 -6.12 -3.54 -13.13
N SER A 90 -7.28 -4.06 -12.76
CA SER A 90 -8.49 -3.25 -12.56
C SER A 90 -8.51 -2.51 -11.21
N GLU A 91 -7.64 -2.88 -10.27
CA GLU A 91 -7.61 -2.34 -8.90
C GLU A 91 -6.53 -1.26 -8.69
N TYR A 92 -5.53 -1.26 -9.56
CA TYR A 92 -4.43 -0.30 -9.60
C TYR A 92 -4.45 0.39 -10.97
N TYR A 93 -3.88 1.59 -11.09
CA TYR A 93 -3.62 2.13 -12.42
C TYR A 93 -2.53 1.28 -13.07
N LEU A 94 -2.90 0.40 -14.01
CA LEU A 94 -1.95 -0.48 -14.71
C LEU A 94 -0.79 0.31 -15.31
N SER A 95 -1.09 1.50 -15.86
CA SER A 95 -0.09 2.44 -16.37
C SER A 95 0.91 2.88 -15.31
N GLU A 96 0.47 3.12 -14.07
CA GLU A 96 1.35 3.50 -12.95
C GLU A 96 2.22 2.32 -12.50
N LEU A 97 1.66 1.10 -12.44
CA LEU A 97 2.44 -0.10 -12.11
C LEU A 97 3.48 -0.40 -13.20
N GLN A 98 3.10 -0.30 -14.47
CA GLN A 98 4.01 -0.49 -15.61
C GLN A 98 5.13 0.54 -15.59
N ARG A 99 4.79 1.81 -15.36
CA ARG A 99 5.75 2.90 -15.25
C ARG A 99 6.67 2.74 -14.04
N GLY A 100 6.13 2.41 -12.88
CA GLY A 100 6.90 2.13 -11.68
C GLY A 100 7.87 0.96 -11.88
N ILE A 101 7.44 -0.12 -12.52
CA ILE A 101 8.36 -1.22 -12.84
C ILE A 101 9.42 -0.83 -13.85
N ALA A 102 9.08 -0.05 -14.88
CA ALA A 102 10.06 0.42 -15.85
C ALA A 102 11.13 1.31 -15.22
N ASP A 103 10.76 2.15 -14.26
CA ASP A 103 11.67 3.13 -13.66
C ASP A 103 12.50 2.56 -12.51
N PHE A 104 11.92 1.66 -11.70
CA PHE A 104 12.56 1.19 -10.46
C PHE A 104 13.01 -0.27 -10.53
N GLY A 105 12.50 -1.07 -11.48
CA GLY A 105 12.77 -2.51 -11.59
C GLY A 105 12.19 -3.36 -10.45
N LYS A 106 11.84 -2.75 -9.31
CA LYS A 106 11.18 -3.36 -8.17
C LYS A 106 10.17 -2.38 -7.59
N ILE A 107 8.94 -2.86 -7.36
CA ILE A 107 7.88 -2.07 -6.74
C ILE A 107 7.14 -2.91 -5.70
N HIS A 108 6.45 -2.22 -4.79
CA HIS A 108 5.56 -2.83 -3.81
C HIS A 108 4.12 -2.45 -4.10
N VAL A 109 3.22 -3.42 -3.91
CA VAL A 109 1.79 -3.26 -4.15
C VAL A 109 1.07 -3.66 -2.88
N VAL A 110 0.36 -2.73 -2.26
CA VAL A 110 -0.31 -2.95 -0.98
C VAL A 110 -1.73 -3.45 -1.26
N GLY A 111 -2.07 -4.62 -0.74
CA GLY A 111 -3.46 -5.09 -0.70
C GLY A 111 -4.28 -4.34 0.34
N ASN A 112 -5.60 -4.57 0.36
CA ASN A 112 -6.47 -4.05 1.40
C ASN A 112 -6.30 -4.85 2.72
N PRO A 113 -5.72 -4.24 3.77
CA PRO A 113 -5.51 -4.95 5.04
C PRO A 113 -6.83 -5.32 5.73
N ASP A 114 -7.92 -4.55 5.55
CA ASP A 114 -9.24 -4.85 6.12
C ASP A 114 -9.86 -6.12 5.52
N LYS A 115 -9.38 -6.53 4.33
CA LYS A 115 -9.76 -7.78 3.65
C LYS A 115 -8.76 -8.92 3.88
N GLY A 116 -7.76 -8.72 4.75
CA GLY A 116 -6.71 -9.70 5.03
C GLY A 116 -5.69 -9.86 3.91
N GLU A 117 -5.54 -8.85 3.05
CA GLU A 117 -4.67 -8.93 1.88
C GLU A 117 -3.26 -8.47 2.23
N HIS A 118 -2.27 -9.25 1.81
CA HIS A 118 -0.87 -8.97 2.08
C HIS A 118 -0.25 -8.12 0.98
N PRO A 119 0.67 -7.19 1.33
CA PRO A 119 1.47 -6.51 0.33
C PRO A 119 2.32 -7.48 -0.49
N LEU A 120 2.39 -7.24 -1.78
CA LEU A 120 3.18 -7.98 -2.75
C LEU A 120 4.38 -7.15 -3.21
N THR A 121 5.42 -7.83 -3.67
CA THR A 121 6.57 -7.23 -4.35
C THR A 121 6.64 -7.77 -5.77
N ILE A 122 6.72 -6.84 -6.73
CA ILE A 122 6.88 -7.13 -8.15
C ILE A 122 8.31 -6.76 -8.53
N ILE A 123 9.03 -7.68 -9.20
CA ILE A 123 10.43 -7.51 -9.60
C ILE A 123 10.55 -7.83 -11.09
N LYS A 124 11.19 -6.94 -11.85
CA LYS A 124 11.57 -7.15 -13.26
C LYS A 124 12.96 -7.78 -13.32
N GLY A 125 13.05 -8.95 -13.94
CA GLY A 125 14.30 -9.63 -14.27
C GLY A 125 15.02 -8.96 -15.44
N GLY A 126 16.32 -9.19 -15.58
CA GLY A 126 17.13 -8.64 -16.68
C GLY A 126 16.74 -9.16 -18.07
N ASP A 127 16.03 -10.28 -18.12
CA ASP A 127 15.45 -10.91 -19.31
C ASP A 127 14.02 -10.43 -19.64
N GLY A 128 13.50 -9.44 -18.90
CA GLY A 128 12.13 -8.96 -19.03
C GLY A 128 11.08 -9.79 -18.29
N SER A 129 11.48 -10.90 -17.63
CA SER A 129 10.57 -11.68 -16.79
C SER A 129 10.09 -10.87 -15.58
N VAL A 130 8.94 -11.26 -15.02
CA VAL A 130 8.44 -10.68 -13.76
C VAL A 130 8.25 -11.75 -12.71
N VAL A 131 8.75 -11.46 -11.52
CA VAL A 131 8.53 -12.25 -10.32
C VAL A 131 7.61 -11.46 -9.38
N ILE A 132 6.50 -12.08 -9.00
CA ILE A 132 5.58 -11.57 -7.98
C ILE A 132 5.71 -12.48 -6.76
N ARG A 133 5.89 -11.89 -5.58
CA ARG A 133 5.99 -12.62 -4.31
C ARG A 133 5.43 -11.79 -3.16
N ASP A 134 5.22 -12.44 -2.02
CA ASP A 134 4.89 -11.74 -0.78
C ASP A 134 6.00 -10.72 -0.45
N ALA A 135 5.58 -9.53 -0.03
CA ALA A 135 6.52 -8.52 0.40
C ALA A 135 7.17 -8.93 1.72
N GLU A 136 8.41 -8.48 1.92
CA GLU A 136 9.14 -8.68 3.16
C GLU A 136 8.42 -8.05 4.37
N ARG A 137 8.68 -8.58 5.57
CA ARG A 137 8.02 -8.13 6.81
C ARG A 137 8.12 -6.63 7.04
N ALA A 138 9.25 -6.01 6.67
CA ALA A 138 9.45 -4.57 6.82
C ALA A 138 8.48 -3.75 5.94
N VAL A 139 8.27 -4.18 4.68
CA VAL A 139 7.28 -3.57 3.78
C VAL A 139 5.87 -3.78 4.31
N GLN A 140 5.57 -4.97 4.86
CA GLN A 140 4.26 -5.24 5.46
C GLN A 140 3.97 -4.28 6.63
N GLN A 141 4.90 -4.15 7.57
CA GLN A 141 4.78 -3.23 8.71
C GLN A 141 4.64 -1.78 8.24
N ARG A 142 5.43 -1.37 7.25
CA ARG A 142 5.38 -0.03 6.66
C ARG A 142 4.03 0.22 6.00
N ALA A 143 3.51 -0.74 5.24
CA ALA A 143 2.22 -0.65 4.58
C ALA A 143 1.08 -0.48 5.59
N THR A 144 1.11 -1.20 6.71
CA THR A 144 0.15 -1.05 7.83
C THR A 144 0.21 0.35 8.44
N GLN A 145 1.41 0.90 8.68
CA GLN A 145 1.57 2.26 9.21
C GLN A 145 1.01 3.32 8.27
N ILE A 146 1.32 3.21 6.97
CA ILE A 146 0.79 4.11 5.94
C ILE A 146 -0.73 4.02 5.89
N HIS A 147 -1.29 2.82 5.87
CA HIS A 147 -2.74 2.62 5.85
C HIS A 147 -3.42 3.24 7.08
N SER A 148 -2.86 3.02 8.28
CA SER A 148 -3.36 3.62 9.51
C SER A 148 -3.36 5.16 9.46
N ILE A 149 -2.30 5.76 8.94
CA ILE A 149 -2.21 7.22 8.77
C ILE A 149 -3.17 7.72 7.67
N HIS A 150 -3.30 7.00 6.55
CA HIS A 150 -4.24 7.34 5.47
C HIS A 150 -5.69 7.33 5.99
N GLN A 151 -6.09 6.29 6.73
CA GLN A 151 -7.43 6.21 7.33
C GLN A 151 -7.68 7.29 8.38
N THR A 152 -6.66 7.65 9.16
CA THR A 152 -6.83 8.58 10.28
C THR A 152 -6.73 10.05 9.87
N PHE A 153 -5.75 10.39 9.03
CA PHE A 153 -5.38 11.77 8.69
C PHE A 153 -5.54 12.08 7.19
N GLY A 154 -5.91 11.10 6.37
CA GLY A 154 -6.12 11.26 4.93
C GLY A 154 -4.86 11.04 4.08
N ARG A 155 -5.07 11.03 2.76
CA ARG A 155 -4.01 10.77 1.75
C ARG A 155 -2.84 11.75 1.83
N THR A 156 -3.12 13.05 2.00
CA THR A 156 -2.07 14.07 2.10
C THR A 156 -1.11 13.78 3.25
N ALA A 157 -1.63 13.47 4.44
CA ALA A 157 -0.80 13.17 5.60
C ALA A 157 0.06 11.91 5.39
N ALA A 158 -0.49 10.88 4.77
CA ALA A 158 0.25 9.65 4.44
C ALA A 158 1.40 9.92 3.45
N ILE A 159 1.14 10.66 2.38
CA ILE A 159 2.17 11.03 1.39
C ILE A 159 3.24 11.91 2.04
N VAL A 160 2.84 12.89 2.86
CA VAL A 160 3.80 13.76 3.55
C VAL A 160 4.65 12.96 4.55
N ALA A 161 4.08 11.97 5.24
CA ALA A 161 4.82 11.13 6.18
C ALA A 161 5.81 10.17 5.51
N PHE A 162 5.44 9.59 4.37
CA PHE A 162 6.15 8.44 3.80
C PHE A 162 6.61 8.60 2.34
N GLY A 163 6.44 9.78 1.75
CA GLY A 163 6.90 10.08 0.40
C GLY A 163 8.43 10.21 0.29
N SER A 164 8.87 10.61 -0.90
CA SER A 164 10.29 10.70 -1.25
C SER A 164 11.11 11.63 -0.34
N LYS A 165 12.43 11.40 -0.25
CA LYS A 165 13.32 12.32 0.47
C LYS A 165 13.21 13.73 -0.12
N LEU A 166 13.15 14.73 0.75
CA LEU A 166 13.13 16.15 0.36
C LEU A 166 14.54 16.72 0.34
N ASP A 167 14.66 18.01 0.02
CA ASP A 167 15.94 18.69 -0.03
C ASP A 167 16.71 18.55 1.28
N LYS A 168 18.03 18.39 1.16
CA LYS A 168 18.93 18.39 2.32
C LYS A 168 18.89 19.76 2.97
N ALA A 169 19.01 19.78 4.29
CA ALA A 169 19.05 21.06 5.00
C ALA A 169 20.29 21.85 4.59
N GLY A 170 20.11 23.12 4.18
CA GLY A 170 21.22 24.00 3.83
C GLY A 170 22.24 24.15 4.97
N LYS A 171 23.52 24.34 4.62
CA LYS A 171 24.57 24.68 5.60
C LYS A 171 24.34 26.11 6.10
N LYS A 172 24.50 26.40 7.39
CA LYS A 172 24.67 27.80 7.85
C LYS A 172 26.09 28.26 7.48
N GLY A 173 26.25 29.54 7.13
CA GLY A 173 27.49 30.14 6.63
C GLY A 173 28.73 29.94 7.50
N ILE A 174 29.90 30.25 6.90
CA ILE A 174 31.32 30.30 7.33
C ILE A 174 31.84 29.18 8.27
N LEU A 175 31.12 28.73 9.29
CA LEU A 175 31.48 27.60 10.17
C LEU A 175 30.73 26.29 9.91
N GLY A 176 29.89 26.22 8.87
CA GLY A 176 29.51 24.96 8.21
C GLY A 176 28.74 23.91 9.02
N ARG A 177 28.16 24.24 10.19
CA ARG A 177 27.40 23.27 10.99
C ARG A 177 26.09 22.91 10.26
N ARG A 178 25.88 21.62 9.99
CA ARG A 178 24.63 21.09 9.39
C ARG A 178 23.46 21.38 10.33
N LYS A 179 22.34 21.88 9.80
CA LYS A 179 21.08 22.00 10.56
C LYS A 179 20.68 20.61 11.07
N SER A 180 20.42 20.48 12.37
CA SER A 180 19.88 19.25 12.97
C SER A 180 18.39 19.11 12.68
N ALA A 181 17.85 17.90 12.79
CA ALA A 181 16.40 17.70 12.75
C ALA A 181 15.73 18.46 13.90
N PRO A 182 14.54 19.06 13.70
CA PRO A 182 13.75 19.62 14.79
C PRO A 182 13.47 18.58 15.88
N ILE A 183 13.55 18.94 17.16
CA ILE A 183 13.19 18.03 18.25
C ILE A 183 11.66 17.88 18.34
N TRP A 184 11.17 16.74 18.84
CA TRP A 184 9.72 16.47 18.89
C TRP A 184 8.92 17.51 19.68
N LYS A 185 9.50 18.08 20.75
CA LYS A 185 8.89 19.17 21.51
C LYS A 185 8.61 20.41 20.65
N THR A 186 9.47 20.70 19.66
CA THR A 186 9.25 21.79 18.70
C THR A 186 8.05 21.48 17.81
N VAL A 187 7.96 20.25 17.30
CA VAL A 187 6.83 19.82 16.45
C VAL A 187 5.50 19.84 17.22
N GLN A 188 5.53 19.49 18.50
CA GLN A 188 4.36 19.56 19.38
C GLN A 188 3.83 20.98 19.56
N SER A 189 4.74 21.97 19.66
CA SER A 189 4.38 23.37 19.92
C SER A 189 3.88 24.15 18.71
N THR A 190 3.98 23.60 17.49
CA THR A 190 3.54 24.29 16.27
C THR A 190 2.08 24.08 15.98
N ASP A 191 1.42 25.04 15.35
CA ASP A 191 0.02 24.89 14.93
C ASP A 191 -0.17 23.68 14.02
N ALA A 192 -1.32 23.02 14.19
CA ALA A 192 -1.68 21.91 13.33
C ALA A 192 -2.07 22.46 11.95
N VAL A 193 -1.58 21.82 10.89
CA VAL A 193 -2.00 22.13 9.53
C VAL A 193 -3.46 21.72 9.35
N SER A 194 -4.22 22.55 8.64
CA SER A 194 -5.58 22.21 8.23
C SER A 194 -5.58 20.93 7.38
N GLY A 195 -6.55 20.05 7.61
CA GLY A 195 -6.77 18.85 6.80
C GLY A 195 -7.19 19.17 5.35
N GLU A 196 -7.63 20.41 5.08
CA GLU A 196 -8.00 20.89 3.75
C GLU A 196 -6.80 21.37 2.93
N LEU A 197 -5.63 21.55 3.56
CA LEU A 197 -4.41 21.92 2.83
C LEU A 197 -4.02 20.78 1.87
N GLY A 198 -3.94 21.12 0.59
CA GLY A 198 -3.48 20.21 -0.45
C GLY A 198 -2.01 19.81 -0.26
N TYR A 199 -1.65 18.66 -0.85
CA TYR A 199 -0.30 18.09 -0.73
C TYR A 199 0.84 19.08 -0.99
N ASN A 200 0.78 19.85 -2.09
CA ASN A 200 1.85 20.78 -2.46
C ASN A 200 2.09 21.86 -1.40
N ALA A 201 1.03 22.38 -0.78
CA ALA A 201 1.13 23.40 0.26
C ALA A 201 1.77 22.83 1.54
N VAL A 202 1.34 21.64 1.97
CA VAL A 202 1.93 20.97 3.14
C VAL A 202 3.37 20.56 2.88
N ASN A 203 3.70 20.09 1.67
CA ASN A 203 5.06 19.70 1.31
C ASN A 203 6.01 20.91 1.26
N ALA A 204 5.55 22.05 0.77
CA ALA A 204 6.30 23.31 0.82
C ALA A 204 6.58 23.73 2.28
N LEU A 205 5.54 23.69 3.13
CA LEU A 205 5.66 23.99 4.56
C LEU A 205 6.65 23.05 5.25
N LEU A 206 6.59 21.75 4.96
CA LEU A 206 7.52 20.75 5.48
C LEU A 206 8.95 21.02 5.03
N ASN A 207 9.17 21.43 3.77
CA ASN A 207 10.52 21.73 3.28
C ASN A 207 11.11 22.97 3.95
N GLU A 208 10.29 24.01 4.16
CA GLU A 208 10.68 25.27 4.79
C GLU A 208 10.92 25.11 6.30
N GLN A 209 9.91 24.62 7.03
CA GLN A 209 9.92 24.52 8.49
C GLN A 209 10.66 23.29 8.98
N ARG A 210 10.89 22.30 8.11
CA ARG A 210 11.48 20.98 8.44
C ARG A 210 10.63 20.14 9.39
N HIS A 211 9.38 20.54 9.64
CA HIS A 211 8.39 19.79 10.40
C HIS A 211 6.98 20.27 10.09
N VAL A 212 5.98 19.40 10.31
CA VAL A 212 4.55 19.73 10.29
C VAL A 212 3.82 18.87 11.33
N ARG A 213 2.66 19.36 11.78
CA ARG A 213 1.77 18.64 12.69
C ARG A 213 0.37 18.57 12.08
N PHE A 214 -0.26 17.40 12.08
CA PHE A 214 -1.68 17.24 11.81
C PHE A 214 -2.40 16.94 13.12
N ARG A 215 -3.65 17.43 13.24
CA ARG A 215 -4.52 17.16 14.38
C ARG A 215 -5.93 16.87 13.91
N ARG A 216 -6.54 15.84 14.49
CA ARG A 216 -7.95 15.48 14.29
C ARG A 216 -8.79 16.04 15.43
N SER A 217 -10.09 16.19 15.19
CA SER A 217 -11.06 16.63 16.20
C SER A 217 -11.18 15.66 17.38
N ASP A 218 -10.89 14.37 17.14
CA ASP A 218 -10.87 13.31 18.16
C ASP A 218 -9.60 13.29 19.04
N GLY A 219 -8.71 14.27 18.87
CA GLY A 219 -7.48 14.40 19.66
C GLY A 219 -6.30 13.58 19.15
N ARG A 220 -6.43 12.81 18.07
CA ARG A 220 -5.28 12.16 17.42
C ARG A 220 -4.39 13.18 16.73
N GLU A 221 -3.08 13.00 16.87
CA GLU A 221 -2.08 13.85 16.24
C GLU A 221 -1.05 13.05 15.45
N LEU A 222 -0.57 13.62 14.34
CA LEU A 222 0.52 13.09 13.55
C LEU A 222 1.59 14.16 13.40
N TRP A 223 2.79 13.85 13.86
CA TRP A 223 3.94 14.76 13.86
C TRP A 223 4.96 14.26 12.86
N ILE A 224 5.39 15.13 11.95
CA ILE A 224 6.34 14.79 10.89
C ILE A 224 7.50 15.77 10.98
N ARG A 225 8.73 15.28 10.86
CA ARG A 225 9.93 16.10 10.79
C ARG A 225 10.91 15.59 9.75
N LEU A 226 11.75 16.48 9.23
CA LEU A 226 12.82 16.16 8.31
C LEU A 226 14.16 16.07 9.04
N ARG A 227 14.92 15.03 8.70
CA ARG A 227 16.33 14.89 9.05
C ARG A 227 17.19 15.80 8.16
N PRO A 228 18.47 16.01 8.53
CA PRO A 228 19.38 16.86 7.75
C PRO A 228 19.62 16.37 6.32
N ASP A 229 19.51 15.05 6.12
CA ASP A 229 19.67 14.38 4.81
C ASP A 229 18.39 14.40 3.95
N GLY A 230 17.30 15.00 4.45
CA GLY A 230 16.02 15.08 3.75
C GLY A 230 15.08 13.91 4.00
N SER A 231 15.50 12.89 4.76
CA SER A 231 14.62 11.79 5.15
C SER A 231 13.56 12.23 6.16
N ARG A 232 12.40 11.57 6.12
CA ARG A 232 11.22 11.91 6.90
C ARG A 232 11.10 10.98 8.11
N GLU A 233 10.74 11.54 9.27
CA GLU A 233 10.36 10.78 10.45
C GLU A 233 8.94 11.18 10.86
N ALA A 234 8.09 10.20 11.10
CA ALA A 234 6.70 10.40 11.51
C ALA A 234 6.43 9.71 12.87
N LYS A 235 5.61 10.36 13.70
CA LYS A 235 5.08 9.79 14.94
C LYS A 235 3.60 10.10 15.07
N MET A 236 2.81 9.08 15.36
CA MET A 236 1.40 9.21 15.67
C MET A 236 1.21 9.20 17.19
N PHE A 237 0.33 10.05 17.69
CA PHE A 237 -0.02 10.16 19.09
C PHE A 237 -1.54 10.13 19.24
N GLU A 238 -2.00 9.42 20.26
CA GLU A 238 -3.36 9.51 20.75
C GLU A 238 -3.31 10.41 21.98
N SER A 239 -3.85 11.63 21.86
CA SER A 239 -4.03 12.45 23.05
C SER A 239 -5.14 11.80 23.85
N SER A 240 -4.85 11.28 25.05
CA SER A 240 -5.88 10.87 26.00
C SER A 240 -6.63 12.12 26.46
N LEU A 241 -7.63 12.53 25.70
CA LEU A 241 -8.67 13.41 26.22
C LEU A 241 -9.42 12.57 27.26
N GLU A 242 -8.93 12.51 28.51
CA GLU A 242 -9.85 12.26 29.61
C GLU A 242 -10.94 13.33 29.51
N PRO A 243 -12.23 12.97 29.55
CA PRO A 243 -13.28 13.98 29.53
C PRO A 243 -13.06 14.92 30.72
N ALA A 244 -12.94 16.21 30.44
CA ALA A 244 -12.75 17.26 31.44
C ALA A 244 -13.92 17.40 32.44
N PHE A 245 -14.93 16.53 32.36
CA PHE A 245 -16.07 16.48 33.26
C PHE A 245 -16.19 15.08 33.84
N ARG A 246 -15.65 14.91 35.04
CA ARG A 246 -16.14 13.89 35.97
C ARG A 246 -17.37 14.50 36.64
N VAL A 247 -18.57 14.05 36.27
CA VAL A 247 -19.76 14.32 37.09
C VAL A 247 -19.56 13.55 38.38
N HIS A 248 -19.31 14.26 39.48
CA HIS A 248 -19.28 13.64 40.79
C HIS A 248 -20.71 13.23 41.19
N PRO A 249 -20.93 11.99 41.68
CA PRO A 249 -22.19 11.61 42.31
C PRO A 249 -22.41 12.32 43.64
#